data_AF-A0A9X1HGY5-F1
#
_entry.id   AF-A0A9X1HGY5-F1
#
_cell.length_a   1.000
_cell.length_b   1.000
_cell.length_c   1.000
_cell.angle_alpha   90.00
_cell.angle_beta   90.00
_cell.angle_gamma   90.00
#
_symmetry.space_group_name_H-M   'P 1'
#
loop_
_entity.id
_entity.type
_entity.pdbx_description
1 polymer ?
#
loop_
_entity_poly.entity_id
_entity_poly.type
_entity_poly.pdbx_seq_one_letter_code
_entity_poly.pdbx_strand_id
1 'polypeptide(L)'
;MEEEQDEIIYPAVKFTFSISDDNKKYIDQVVYTNVVKGQLKYRFSDAIFEGIELLKFKNPNIPERDNKISIRTNKGAGKKISIKSGLKTSILAPYLVCEWVENYICFRIKEDKLYSRTYFINDIVKTLKKDYKNKILVIPES
;
A
#
# COMPACT_ATOMS: atom_id res chain seq x y z
N MET A 1 -37.38 21.99 -3.08
CA MET A 1 -36.21 21.89 -2.19
C MET A 1 -35.28 20.91 -2.85
N GLU A 2 -34.28 21.43 -3.54
CA GLU A 2 -33.13 20.61 -3.95
C GLU A 2 -32.25 20.52 -2.70
N GLU A 3 -32.05 19.31 -2.18
CA GLU A 3 -31.07 19.07 -1.13
C GLU A 3 -29.69 19.25 -1.77
N GLU A 4 -28.98 20.30 -1.41
CA GLU A 4 -27.55 20.43 -1.67
C GLU A 4 -26.87 19.23 -1.00
N GLN A 5 -26.45 18.24 -1.79
CA GLN A 5 -25.58 17.18 -1.31
C GLN A 5 -24.22 17.83 -1.04
N ASP A 6 -23.96 18.18 0.22
CA ASP A 6 -22.63 18.53 0.68
C ASP A 6 -21.68 17.39 0.31
N GLU A 7 -20.78 17.63 -0.66
CA GLU A 7 -19.71 16.70 -0.99
C GLU A 7 -18.84 16.49 0.25
N ILE A 8 -18.91 15.30 0.85
CA ILE A 8 -18.08 14.94 2.00
C ILE A 8 -16.62 14.84 1.50
N ILE A 9 -15.85 15.92 1.70
CA ILE A 9 -14.41 15.92 1.41
C ILE A 9 -13.70 15.16 2.52
N TYR A 10 -13.28 13.94 2.22
CA TYR A 10 -12.46 13.18 3.16
C TYR A 10 -11.00 13.65 3.11
N PRO A 11 -10.38 14.00 4.26
CA PRO A 11 -9.01 14.47 4.29
C PRO A 11 -8.02 13.36 3.92
N ALA A 12 -6.85 13.76 3.42
CA ALA A 12 -5.72 12.85 3.27
C ALA A 12 -5.21 12.43 4.66
N VAL A 13 -5.00 11.12 4.85
CA VAL A 13 -4.51 10.53 6.09
C VAL A 13 -3.12 9.94 5.88
N LYS A 14 -2.28 10.05 6.89
CA LYS A 14 -0.93 9.48 6.88
C LYS A 14 -0.99 7.95 7.04
N PHE A 15 -0.69 7.22 5.98
CA PHE A 15 -0.55 5.76 6.01
C PHE A 15 0.91 5.38 6.27
N THR A 16 1.18 4.77 7.43
CA THR A 16 2.53 4.39 7.88
C THR A 16 2.75 2.88 7.80
N PHE A 17 3.90 2.47 7.28
CA PHE A 17 4.28 1.07 7.09
C PHE A 17 5.81 0.89 7.15
N SER A 18 6.24 -0.37 7.20
CA SER A 18 7.66 -0.73 7.05
C SER A 18 7.87 -1.46 5.74
N ILE A 19 8.95 -1.12 5.04
CA ILE A 19 9.33 -1.70 3.75
C ILE A 19 10.78 -2.18 3.79
N SER A 20 11.09 -3.34 3.20
CA SER A 20 12.48 -3.81 3.06
C SER A 20 13.22 -3.00 1.99
N ASP A 21 14.55 -2.96 2.07
CA ASP A 21 15.37 -2.25 1.10
C ASP A 21 15.18 -2.80 -0.32
N ASP A 22 15.08 -4.13 -0.48
CA ASP A 22 14.81 -4.77 -1.77
C ASP A 22 13.48 -4.33 -2.39
N ASN A 23 12.44 -4.23 -1.55
CA ASN A 23 11.12 -3.78 -1.99
C ASN A 23 11.12 -2.29 -2.30
N LYS A 24 11.82 -1.48 -1.51
CA LYS A 24 12.00 -0.05 -1.78
C LYS A 24 12.73 0.15 -3.10
N LYS A 25 13.85 -0.55 -3.32
CA LYS A 25 14.63 -0.51 -4.57
C LYS A 25 13.75 -0.88 -5.77
N TYR A 26 12.91 -1.89 -5.63
CA TYR A 26 11.97 -2.26 -6.70
C TYR A 26 10.95 -1.15 -7.00
N ILE A 27 10.39 -0.50 -5.97
CA ILE A 27 9.48 0.63 -6.19
C ILE A 27 10.22 1.80 -6.85
N ASP A 28 11.45 2.09 -6.43
CA ASP A 28 12.27 3.13 -7.05
C ASP A 28 12.54 2.81 -8.54
N GLN A 29 12.70 1.54 -8.91
CA GLN A 29 12.79 1.11 -10.32
C GLN A 29 11.48 1.33 -11.08
N VAL A 30 10.32 1.10 -10.46
CA VAL A 30 9.00 1.40 -11.07
C VAL A 30 8.88 2.90 -11.32
N VAL A 31 9.26 3.71 -10.33
CA VAL A 31 9.27 5.17 -10.46
C VAL A 31 10.17 5.60 -11.60
N TYR A 32 11.42 5.13 -11.62
CA TYR A 32 12.37 5.44 -12.69
C TYR A 32 11.83 5.04 -14.08
N THR A 33 11.25 3.84 -14.18
CA THR A 33 10.65 3.35 -15.43
C THR A 33 9.57 4.28 -15.97
N ASN A 34 8.68 4.78 -15.10
CA ASN A 34 7.60 5.68 -15.51
C ASN A 34 8.10 7.08 -15.84
N VAL A 35 9.09 7.58 -15.10
CA VAL A 35 9.74 8.87 -15.40
C VAL A 35 10.42 8.83 -16.77
N VAL A 36 11.16 7.76 -17.10
CA VAL A 36 11.79 7.57 -18.42
C VAL A 36 10.75 7.49 -19.54
N LYS A 37 9.56 6.93 -19.26
CA LYS A 37 8.42 6.90 -20.19
C LYS A 37 7.68 8.25 -20.34
N GLY A 38 8.16 9.30 -19.68
CA GLY A 38 7.61 10.66 -19.79
C GLY A 38 6.70 11.09 -18.65
N GLN A 39 6.43 10.25 -17.65
CA GLN A 39 5.65 10.62 -16.47
C GLN A 39 6.56 11.30 -15.42
N LEU A 40 7.04 12.51 -15.73
CA LEU A 40 8.05 13.21 -14.92
C LEU A 40 7.63 13.50 -13.46
N LYS A 41 6.34 13.54 -13.18
CA LYS A 41 5.79 13.78 -11.84
C LYS A 41 5.53 12.49 -11.06
N TYR A 42 5.72 11.33 -11.66
CA TYR A 42 5.48 10.03 -11.02
C TYR A 42 6.48 9.81 -9.88
N ARG A 43 5.96 9.51 -8.70
CA ARG A 43 6.70 9.40 -7.43
C ARG A 43 6.39 8.09 -6.73
N PHE A 44 7.10 7.87 -5.63
CA PHE A 44 6.94 6.70 -4.77
C PHE A 44 5.47 6.47 -4.34
N SER A 45 4.72 7.53 -4.01
CA SER A 45 3.30 7.44 -3.66
C SER A 45 2.45 6.92 -4.81
N ASP A 46 2.74 7.34 -6.04
CA ASP A 46 1.98 6.94 -7.23
C ASP A 46 2.19 5.44 -7.51
N ALA A 47 3.41 4.94 -7.35
CA ALA A 47 3.69 3.51 -7.43
C ALA A 47 2.94 2.70 -6.37
N ILE A 48 2.84 3.20 -5.13
CA ILE A 48 2.05 2.55 -4.10
C ILE A 48 0.57 2.56 -4.49
N PHE A 49 0.02 3.68 -4.96
CA PHE A 49 -1.38 3.77 -5.36
C PHE A 49 -1.71 2.88 -6.55
N GLU A 50 -0.85 2.83 -7.57
CA GLU A 50 -1.00 1.92 -8.69
C GLU A 50 -1.05 0.46 -8.21
N GLY A 51 -0.17 0.09 -7.28
CA GLY A 51 -0.20 -1.22 -6.65
C GLY A 51 -1.50 -1.51 -5.88
N ILE A 52 -2.05 -0.50 -5.19
CA ILE A 52 -3.34 -0.61 -4.49
C ILE A 52 -4.48 -0.81 -5.49
N GLU A 53 -4.53 -0.03 -6.57
CA GLU A 53 -5.57 -0.16 -7.59
C GLU A 53 -5.51 -1.53 -8.29
N LEU A 54 -4.30 -2.03 -8.58
CA LEU A 54 -4.14 -3.39 -9.12
C LEU A 54 -4.58 -4.48 -8.12
N LEU A 55 -4.42 -4.26 -6.81
CA LEU A 55 -4.92 -5.18 -5.79
C LEU A 55 -6.44 -5.10 -5.63
N LYS A 56 -7.03 -3.90 -5.70
CA LYS A 56 -8.49 -3.69 -5.75
C LYS A 56 -9.12 -4.42 -6.92
N PHE A 57 -8.53 -4.27 -8.11
CA PHE A 57 -9.01 -4.95 -9.30
C PHE A 57 -8.99 -6.48 -9.15
N LYS A 58 -8.00 -7.04 -8.45
CA LYS A 58 -7.91 -8.48 -8.16
C LYS A 58 -8.83 -8.94 -7.04
N ASN A 59 -9.27 -8.03 -6.17
CA ASN A 59 -10.08 -8.32 -4.99
C ASN A 59 -11.23 -7.31 -4.89
N PRO A 60 -12.21 -7.36 -5.82
CA PRO A 60 -13.27 -6.35 -5.89
C PRO A 60 -14.24 -6.41 -4.70
N ASN A 61 -14.42 -7.58 -4.09
CA ASN A 61 -15.47 -7.84 -3.09
C ASN A 61 -14.91 -8.03 -1.68
N ILE A 62 -13.99 -7.16 -1.25
CA ILE A 62 -13.46 -7.23 0.11
C ILE A 62 -14.53 -6.77 1.09
N PRO A 63 -14.88 -7.59 2.09
CA PRO A 63 -15.88 -7.21 3.06
C PRO A 63 -15.37 -6.04 3.92
N GLU A 64 -16.28 -5.13 4.26
CA GLU A 64 -16.01 -4.11 5.26
C GLU A 64 -15.61 -4.78 6.59
N ARG A 65 -14.65 -4.17 7.27
CA ARG A 65 -14.25 -4.65 8.60
C ARG A 65 -15.38 -4.35 9.59
N ASP A 66 -15.61 -5.28 10.53
CA ASP A 66 -16.42 -4.96 11.69
C ASP A 66 -15.76 -3.83 12.48
N ASN A 67 -16.46 -2.72 12.68
CA ASN A 67 -15.98 -1.57 13.47
C ASN A 67 -15.61 -1.95 14.93
N LYS A 68 -16.02 -3.14 15.39
CA LYS A 68 -15.65 -3.72 16.69
C LYS A 68 -14.25 -4.34 16.72
N ILE A 69 -13.69 -4.68 15.56
CA ILE A 69 -12.29 -5.13 15.45
C ILE A 69 -11.45 -3.86 15.57
N SER A 70 -11.12 -3.49 16.81
CA SER A 70 -10.12 -2.46 17.03
C SER A 70 -8.87 -2.87 16.27
N ILE A 71 -8.43 -2.02 15.34
CA ILE A 71 -7.12 -2.15 14.69
C ILE A 71 -6.18 -2.40 15.85
N ARG A 72 -5.56 -3.58 15.91
CA ARG A 72 -4.54 -3.86 16.92
C ARG A 72 -3.48 -2.79 16.72
N THR A 73 -3.56 -1.72 17.51
CA THR A 73 -2.45 -0.81 17.67
C THR A 73 -1.28 -1.72 18.02
N ASN A 74 -0.13 -1.51 17.39
CA ASN A 74 1.05 -2.39 17.43
C ASN A 74 1.62 -2.67 18.85
N LYS A 75 0.87 -2.39 19.92
CA LYS A 75 1.19 -2.62 21.33
C LYS A 75 1.12 -4.10 21.75
N GLY A 76 0.62 -5.02 20.93
CA GLY A 76 0.42 -6.43 21.31
C GLY A 76 1.01 -7.50 20.38
N ALA A 77 1.67 -7.13 19.28
CA ALA A 77 2.38 -8.13 18.48
C ALA A 77 3.70 -8.49 19.18
N GLY A 78 3.84 -9.76 19.55
CA GLY A 78 4.95 -10.29 20.33
C GLY A 78 6.32 -9.76 19.89
N LYS A 79 7.11 -9.35 20.89
CA LYS A 79 8.54 -9.08 20.74
C LYS A 79 9.23 -10.32 20.13
N LYS A 80 10.15 -10.03 19.20
CA LYS A 80 11.25 -10.87 18.70
C LYS A 80 10.90 -11.97 17.68
N ILE A 81 10.59 -11.53 16.47
CA ILE A 81 11.33 -12.05 15.32
C ILE A 81 12.06 -10.83 14.76
N SER A 82 13.38 -10.89 14.62
CA SER A 82 14.15 -9.90 13.88
C SER A 82 13.78 -10.02 12.41
N ILE A 83 12.57 -9.62 12.04
CA ILE A 83 12.24 -9.29 10.66
C ILE A 83 13.26 -8.20 10.33
N LYS A 84 14.20 -8.49 9.41
CA LYS A 84 15.18 -7.52 8.89
C LYS A 84 14.54 -6.14 8.89
N SER A 85 15.08 -5.24 9.71
CA SER A 85 14.47 -3.95 10.03
C SER A 85 14.10 -3.20 8.75
N GLY A 86 12.85 -3.27 8.34
CA GLY A 86 12.37 -2.49 7.21
C GLY A 86 12.37 -1.01 7.60
N LEU A 87 12.75 -0.14 6.67
CA LEU A 87 12.67 1.30 6.86
C LEU A 87 11.21 1.67 7.14
N LYS A 88 10.96 2.34 8.27
CA LYS A 88 9.64 2.92 8.56
C LYS A 88 9.43 4.11 7.64
N THR A 89 8.36 4.07 6.87
CA THR A 89 8.00 5.12 5.91
C THR A 89 6.51 5.41 5.99
N SER A 90 6.08 6.47 5.30
CA SER A 90 4.67 6.84 5.23
C SER A 90 4.36 7.58 3.94
N ILE A 91 3.13 7.44 3.47
CA ILE A 91 2.55 8.25 2.40
C ILE A 91 1.31 8.98 2.90
N LEU A 92 0.97 10.09 2.26
CA LEU A 92 -0.36 10.71 2.41
C LEU A 92 -1.29 10.04 1.41
N ALA A 93 -2.42 9.52 1.89
CA ALA A 93 -3.40 8.82 1.07
C ALA A 93 -4.82 9.29 1.38
N PRO A 94 -5.74 9.29 0.41
CA PRO A 94 -7.15 9.56 0.70
C PRO A 94 -7.69 8.62 1.77
N TYR A 95 -8.60 9.10 2.61
CA TYR A 95 -9.22 8.29 3.66
C TYR A 95 -9.80 6.97 3.11
N LEU A 96 -10.58 7.04 2.03
CA LEU A 96 -11.22 5.87 1.40
C LEU A 96 -10.20 4.84 0.91
N VAL A 97 -9.02 5.29 0.46
CA VAL A 97 -7.91 4.39 0.11
C VAL A 97 -7.39 3.70 1.37
N CYS A 98 -7.15 4.47 2.45
CA CYS A 98 -6.72 3.90 3.73
C CYS A 98 -7.75 2.90 4.29
N GLU A 99 -9.04 3.22 4.20
CA GLU A 99 -10.13 2.37 4.66
C GLU A 99 -10.16 1.04 3.91
N TRP A 100 -10.07 1.08 2.57
CA TRP A 100 -10.00 -0.13 1.76
C TRP A 100 -8.78 -0.98 2.14
N VAL A 101 -7.61 -0.35 2.35
CA VAL A 101 -6.39 -1.06 2.78
C VAL A 101 -6.59 -1.74 4.13
N GLU A 102 -7.23 -1.08 5.09
CA GLU A 102 -7.50 -1.67 6.39
C GLU A 102 -8.52 -2.82 6.29
N ASN A 103 -9.55 -2.69 5.45
CA ASN A 103 -10.49 -3.79 5.15
C ASN A 103 -9.75 -4.99 4.55
N TYR A 104 -8.86 -4.75 3.58
CA TYR A 104 -8.00 -5.79 2.99
C TYR A 104 -7.16 -6.48 4.06
N ILE A 105 -6.50 -5.72 4.93
CA ILE A 105 -5.68 -6.29 6.01
C ILE A 105 -6.53 -7.12 6.96
N CYS A 106 -7.69 -6.62 7.40
CA CYS A 106 -8.60 -7.36 8.26
C CYS A 106 -9.10 -8.66 7.61
N PHE A 107 -9.42 -8.62 6.31
CA PHE A 107 -9.79 -9.80 5.53
C PHE A 107 -8.66 -10.84 5.53
N ARG A 108 -7.42 -10.44 5.25
CA ARG A 108 -6.26 -11.33 5.25
C ARG A 108 -5.88 -11.85 6.63
N ILE A 109 -6.11 -11.08 7.70
CA ILE A 109 -5.87 -11.52 9.09
C ILE A 109 -6.73 -12.74 9.47
N LYS A 110 -7.91 -12.88 8.86
CA LYS A 110 -8.77 -14.06 9.08
C LYS A 110 -8.11 -15.35 8.54
N GLU A 111 -7.31 -15.24 7.47
CA GLU A 111 -6.57 -16.35 6.87
C GLU A 111 -5.19 -16.55 7.52
N ASP A 112 -4.49 -15.45 7.82
CA ASP A 112 -3.17 -15.42 8.45
C ASP A 112 -3.13 -14.37 9.57
N LYS A 113 -3.15 -14.84 10.82
CA LYS A 113 -3.18 -13.98 12.02
C LYS A 113 -1.97 -13.03 12.15
N LEU A 114 -0.88 -13.28 11.42
CA LEU A 114 0.33 -12.44 11.43
C LEU A 114 0.32 -11.37 10.35
N TYR A 115 -0.69 -11.36 9.48
CA TYR A 115 -0.80 -10.38 8.41
C TYR A 115 -0.85 -8.96 8.96
N SER A 116 -0.15 -8.04 8.30
CA SER A 116 0.07 -6.68 8.75
C SER A 116 0.29 -5.74 7.57
N ARG A 117 0.39 -4.43 7.83
CA ARG A 117 0.71 -3.44 6.79
C ARG A 117 2.01 -3.76 6.05
N THR A 118 3.01 -4.36 6.69
CA THR A 118 4.25 -4.76 6.00
C THR A 118 4.00 -5.89 5.00
N TYR A 119 3.19 -6.88 5.36
CA TYR A 119 2.78 -7.93 4.41
C TYR A 119 1.94 -7.35 3.27
N PHE A 120 1.10 -6.36 3.55
CA PHE A 120 0.37 -5.62 2.53
C PHE A 120 1.27 -4.92 1.51
N ILE A 121 2.36 -4.29 1.96
CA ILE A 121 3.36 -3.71 1.04
C ILE A 121 4.04 -4.79 0.19
N ASN A 122 4.27 -5.98 0.74
CA ASN A 122 4.81 -7.10 -0.04
C ASN A 122 3.82 -7.54 -1.15
N ASP A 123 2.52 -7.55 -0.86
CA ASP A 123 1.47 -7.85 -1.84
C ASP A 123 1.41 -6.79 -2.96
N ILE A 124 1.58 -5.50 -2.62
CA ILE A 124 1.72 -4.41 -3.58
C ILE A 124 2.91 -4.67 -4.51
N VAL A 125 4.10 -4.91 -3.94
CA VAL A 125 5.32 -5.14 -4.72
C VAL A 125 5.19 -6.38 -5.60
N LYS A 126 4.60 -7.46 -5.08
CA LYS A 126 4.33 -8.68 -5.86
C LYS A 126 3.38 -8.41 -7.02
N THR A 127 2.41 -7.53 -6.82
CA THR A 127 1.46 -7.13 -7.86
C THR A 127 2.11 -6.27 -8.93
N LEU A 128 2.89 -5.27 -8.54
CA LEU A 128 3.68 -4.45 -9.47
C LEU A 128 4.70 -5.32 -10.25
N LYS A 129 5.38 -6.28 -9.59
CA LYS A 129 6.27 -7.24 -10.27
C LYS A 129 5.57 -8.03 -11.37
N LYS A 130 4.32 -8.42 -11.15
CA LYS A 130 3.52 -9.14 -12.15
C LYS A 130 3.11 -8.24 -13.32
N ASP A 131 2.89 -6.96 -13.07
CA ASP A 131 2.48 -6.00 -14.10
C ASP A 131 3.66 -5.51 -14.96
N TYR A 132 4.80 -5.24 -14.30
CA TYR A 132 6.01 -4.69 -14.93
C TYR A 132 7.00 -5.75 -15.41
N LYS A 133 6.75 -7.06 -15.24
CA LYS A 133 7.63 -8.21 -15.56
C LYS A 133 8.89 -7.89 -16.40
N ASN A 134 8.72 -7.55 -17.68
CA ASN A 134 9.81 -7.32 -18.64
C ASN A 134 9.97 -5.85 -19.04
N LYS A 135 9.22 -4.95 -18.39
CA LYS A 135 9.15 -3.51 -18.66
C LYS A 135 9.95 -2.69 -17.66
N ILE A 136 10.47 -3.31 -16.59
CA ILE A 136 11.17 -2.62 -15.51
C ILE A 136 12.57 -2.21 -15.96
N LEU A 137 12.91 -0.94 -15.77
CA LEU A 137 14.23 -0.41 -16.03
C LEU A 137 15.08 -0.42 -14.77
N VAL A 138 16.37 -0.68 -14.92
CA VAL A 138 17.35 -0.61 -13.83
C VAL A 138 17.84 0.84 -13.70
N ILE A 139 17.88 1.34 -12.47
CA ILE A 139 18.46 2.65 -12.17
C ILE A 139 19.98 2.57 -12.42
N PRO A 140 20.56 3.43 -13.27
CA PRO A 140 22.00 3.44 -13.51
C PRO A 140 22.77 3.65 -12.20
N GLU A 141 23.83 2.87 -12.00
CA GLU A 141 24.77 3.13 -10.92
C GLU A 141 25.53 4.43 -11.25
N SER A 142 25.63 5.32 -10.25
CA SER A 142 26.31 6.62 -10.39
C SER A 142 27.80 6.48 -10.20
#